data_AF-A0A650FZ93-F1
#
_entry.id   AF-A0A650FZ93-F1
#
_cell.length_a   1.000
_cell.length_b   1.000
_cell.length_c   1.000
_cell.angle_alpha   90.00
_cell.angle_beta   90.00
_cell.angle_gamma   90.00
#
_symmetry.space_group_name_H-M   'P 1'
#
loop_
_entity.id
_entity.type
_entity.pdbx_description
1 polymer ?
#
loop_
_entity_poly.entity_id
_entity_poly.type
_entity_poly.pdbx_seq_one_letter_code
_entity_poly.pdbx_strand_id
1 'polypeptide(L)'
;MLVIERDIYADYYELDDKEKTPVRYRSLSSWGKWEWCLAHCFSARGIGFSWAIPHLPEAMPSNTTIRDYLRASALNLGWLYLVQDLGRSLLSADLFAHEGVGASDTKGGARFLTVYSLGIGALLNIDMPYRAVCAMGMASGCFWTRPHHNRPAVGRWRDAWTLRRFWGRVWHQTFRKPWQSIGQWIAWEVMRALKGSLVSRYVQVYTSFLLSALMHVAAARMADPHRRSCAGTWIFFLMQANGIVAEDVVQWAGKKTGMRESSSLTRFLGRAWVLCWFAWTAPWFFGDIADVGLIRLETFPLSVTRGLWNRQWKM
;
A
#
# COMPACT_ATOMS: atom_id res chain seq x y z
N MET A 1 33.35 -11.27 18.92
CA MET A 1 32.30 -10.86 17.97
C MET A 1 32.79 -9.59 17.28
N LEU A 2 33.48 -9.73 16.14
CA LEU A 2 33.96 -8.57 15.37
C LEU A 2 32.72 -7.89 14.77
N VAL A 3 32.32 -6.77 15.35
CA VAL A 3 31.47 -5.80 14.65
C VAL A 3 32.34 -5.30 13.51
N ILE A 4 32.22 -5.93 12.33
CA ILE A 4 32.68 -5.31 11.10
C ILE A 4 31.91 -3.98 11.08
N GLU A 5 32.62 -2.86 11.28
CA GLU A 5 32.11 -1.52 10.98
C GLU A 5 31.74 -1.53 9.51
N ARG A 6 30.54 -2.00 9.22
CA ARG A 6 29.97 -2.00 7.90
C ARG A 6 29.71 -0.53 7.63
N ASP A 7 30.50 0.07 6.73
CA ASP A 7 30.34 1.47 6.38
C ASP A 7 28.94 1.64 5.77
N ILE A 8 27.99 2.04 6.61
CA ILE A 8 26.60 2.27 6.22
C ILE A 8 26.53 3.28 5.06
N TYR A 9 27.52 4.18 4.95
CA TYR A 9 27.60 5.19 3.90
C TYR A 9 28.18 4.65 2.58
N ALA A 10 28.78 3.46 2.57
CA ALA A 10 29.17 2.76 1.35
C ALA A 10 27.98 2.01 0.71
N ASP A 11 27.07 1.49 1.53
CA ASP A 11 25.90 0.71 1.08
C ASP A 11 24.70 1.61 0.72
N TYR A 12 24.60 2.80 1.31
CA TYR A 12 23.51 3.76 1.09
C TYR A 12 24.00 5.03 0.38
N TYR A 13 23.66 5.17 -0.91
CA TYR A 13 24.01 6.34 -1.71
C TYR A 13 22.82 6.82 -2.54
N GLU A 14 22.82 8.12 -2.86
CA GLU A 14 21.87 8.70 -3.82
C GLU A 14 22.38 8.44 -5.24
N LEU A 15 21.47 8.15 -6.16
CA LEU A 15 21.78 8.00 -7.58
C LEU A 15 21.70 9.37 -8.25
N ASP A 16 22.79 9.82 -8.88
CA ASP A 16 22.73 11.00 -9.75
C ASP A 16 21.83 10.70 -10.96
N ASP A 17 20.82 11.56 -11.18
CA ASP A 17 19.88 11.46 -12.28
C ASP A 17 20.53 11.65 -13.67
N LYS A 18 21.66 12.36 -13.75
CA LYS A 18 22.36 12.65 -15.02
C LYS A 18 23.41 11.60 -15.37
N GLU A 19 24.18 11.15 -14.39
CA GLU A 19 25.33 10.28 -14.62
C GLU A 19 25.14 8.85 -14.10
N LYS A 20 24.07 8.57 -13.34
CA LYS A 20 23.89 7.32 -12.57
C LYS A 20 25.09 7.00 -11.68
N THR A 21 25.87 7.99 -11.32
CA THR A 21 27.04 7.85 -10.44
C THR A 21 26.58 7.92 -8.98
N PRO A 22 27.21 7.14 -8.08
CA PRO A 22 26.86 7.15 -6.68
C PRO A 22 27.33 8.44 -6.01
N VAL A 23 26.38 9.27 -5.56
CA VAL A 23 26.68 10.42 -4.70
C VAL A 23 26.88 9.91 -3.28
N ARG A 24 28.12 9.93 -2.80
CA ARG A 24 28.48 9.41 -1.48
C ARG A 24 28.28 10.48 -0.42
N TYR A 25 27.72 10.10 0.73
CA TYR A 25 27.48 11.01 1.86
C TYR A 25 28.74 11.82 2.26
N ARG A 26 29.92 11.21 2.20
CA ARG A 26 31.19 11.85 2.57
C ARG A 26 31.61 12.99 1.63
N SER A 27 31.17 12.98 0.38
CA SER A 27 31.50 14.03 -0.60
C SER A 27 30.54 15.23 -0.55
N LEU A 28 29.49 15.17 0.29
CA LEU A 28 28.52 16.26 0.44
C LEU A 28 29.04 17.37 1.37
N SER A 29 28.58 18.60 1.13
CA SER A 29 28.76 19.73 2.06
C SER A 29 28.05 19.46 3.40
N SER A 30 28.35 20.23 4.45
CA SER A 30 27.66 20.08 5.74
C SER A 30 26.14 20.22 5.61
N TRP A 31 25.67 21.16 4.78
CA TRP A 31 24.25 21.29 4.47
C TRP A 31 23.71 20.11 3.67
N GLY A 32 24.44 19.67 2.63
CA GLY A 32 24.05 18.50 1.83
C GLY A 32 23.96 17.23 2.65
N LYS A 33 24.80 17.08 3.69
CA LYS A 33 24.70 15.97 4.66
C LYS A 33 23.41 16.02 5.47
N TRP A 34 23.01 17.20 5.95
CA TRP A 34 21.73 17.38 6.64
C TRP A 34 20.54 17.06 5.73
N GLU A 35 20.54 17.59 4.52
CA GLU A 35 19.51 17.30 3.52
C GLU A 35 19.44 15.80 3.21
N TRP A 36 20.59 15.16 3.00
CA TRP A 36 20.68 13.73 2.74
C TRP A 36 20.11 12.91 3.91
N CYS A 37 20.47 13.24 5.15
CA CYS A 37 19.95 12.55 6.34
C CYS A 37 18.43 12.71 6.45
N LEU A 38 17.89 13.92 6.26
CA LEU A 38 16.45 14.16 6.29
C LEU A 38 15.74 13.40 5.17
N ALA A 39 16.26 13.46 3.94
CA ALA A 39 15.72 12.73 2.81
C ALA A 39 15.72 11.21 3.06
N HIS A 40 16.76 10.68 3.72
CA HIS A 40 16.85 9.28 4.08
C HIS A 40 15.86 8.89 5.19
N CYS A 41 15.75 9.68 6.26
CA CYS A 41 14.83 9.43 7.39
C CYS A 41 13.36 9.43 6.97
N PHE A 42 12.99 10.30 6.03
CA PHE A 42 11.62 10.39 5.52
C PHE A 42 11.38 9.59 4.23
N SER A 43 12.41 8.93 3.70
CA SER A 43 12.24 7.97 2.62
C SER A 43 11.75 6.66 3.19
N ALA A 44 10.51 6.29 2.86
CA ALA A 44 9.95 4.98 3.21
C ALA A 44 10.22 3.91 2.13
N ARG A 45 10.54 4.36 0.90
CA ARG A 45 10.56 3.52 -0.32
C ARG A 45 11.91 3.54 -1.05
N GLY A 46 12.87 4.34 -0.58
CA GLY A 46 14.21 4.43 -1.15
C GLY A 46 14.22 5.04 -2.55
N ILE A 47 13.24 5.87 -2.90
CA ILE A 47 13.20 6.50 -4.23
C ILE A 47 14.41 7.44 -4.35
N GLY A 48 15.23 7.24 -5.39
CA GLY A 48 16.48 7.96 -5.59
C GLY A 48 17.68 7.38 -4.84
N PHE A 49 17.51 6.29 -4.07
CA PHE A 49 18.58 5.67 -3.29
C PHE A 49 18.91 4.25 -3.75
N SER A 50 20.13 3.78 -3.42
CA SER A 50 20.61 2.41 -3.68
C SER A 50 19.72 1.30 -3.10
N TRP A 51 18.93 1.61 -2.08
CA TRP A 51 18.08 0.65 -1.36
C TRP A 51 16.61 0.68 -1.80
N ALA A 52 16.29 1.36 -2.91
CA ALA A 52 14.95 1.42 -3.49
C ALA A 52 14.25 0.05 -3.49
N ILE A 53 13.00 0.03 -3.05
CA ILE A 53 12.21 -1.20 -3.08
C ILE A 53 11.96 -1.65 -4.54
N PRO A 54 11.86 -2.95 -4.81
CA PRO A 54 11.56 -3.43 -6.16
C PRO A 54 10.12 -3.09 -6.56
N HIS A 55 9.87 -2.97 -7.86
CA HIS A 55 8.55 -2.75 -8.45
C HIS A 55 7.85 -1.46 -7.97
N LEU A 56 8.60 -0.38 -7.78
CA LEU A 56 8.03 0.95 -7.56
C LEU A 56 7.02 1.30 -8.67
N PRO A 57 5.94 2.02 -8.34
CA PRO A 57 5.04 2.58 -9.34
C PRO A 57 5.80 3.41 -10.37
N GLU A 58 5.23 3.47 -11.57
CA GLU A 58 5.83 4.18 -12.69
C GLU A 58 6.05 5.66 -12.34
N ALA A 59 7.22 6.16 -12.73
CA ALA A 59 7.57 7.56 -12.57
C ALA A 59 7.06 8.36 -13.77
N MET A 60 6.80 9.64 -13.54
CA MET A 60 6.71 10.60 -14.64
C MET A 60 8.06 10.66 -15.39
N PRO A 61 8.08 10.94 -16.70
CA PRO A 61 9.31 11.16 -17.45
C PRO A 61 10.21 12.21 -16.78
N SER A 62 11.54 12.04 -16.82
CA SER A 62 12.49 12.97 -16.19
C SER A 62 12.48 14.37 -16.80
N ASN A 63 12.04 14.51 -18.05
CA ASN A 63 11.89 15.79 -18.75
C ASN A 63 10.53 16.49 -18.47
N THR A 64 9.72 15.98 -17.54
CA THR A 64 8.42 16.58 -17.19
C THR A 64 8.63 17.97 -16.59
N THR A 65 7.95 18.98 -17.12
CA THR A 65 8.00 20.34 -16.55
C THR A 65 7.19 20.42 -15.25
N ILE A 66 7.49 21.40 -14.40
CA ILE A 66 6.70 21.65 -13.17
C ILE A 66 5.22 21.89 -13.51
N ARG A 67 4.95 22.66 -14.58
CA ARG A 67 3.59 22.95 -15.04
C ARG A 67 2.84 21.66 -15.41
N ASP A 68 3.47 20.79 -16.19
CA ASP A 68 2.85 19.53 -16.63
C ASP A 68 2.63 18.59 -15.45
N TYR A 69 3.57 18.53 -14.51
CA TYR A 69 3.43 17.76 -13.28
C TYR A 69 2.25 18.25 -12.44
N LEU A 70 2.12 19.56 -12.22
CA LEU A 70 1.03 20.13 -11.43
C LEU A 70 -0.32 19.94 -12.13
N ARG A 71 -0.39 20.11 -13.44
CA ARG A 71 -1.59 19.83 -14.24
C ARG A 71 -2.00 18.36 -14.12
N ALA A 72 -1.06 17.44 -14.32
CA ALA A 72 -1.31 16.01 -14.18
C ALA A 72 -1.73 15.64 -12.75
N SER A 73 -1.11 16.25 -11.74
CA SER A 73 -1.45 16.01 -10.33
C SER A 73 -2.85 16.49 -10.01
N ALA A 74 -3.25 17.68 -10.46
CA ALA A 74 -4.59 18.21 -10.28
C ALA A 74 -5.66 17.33 -10.96
N LEU A 75 -5.44 16.92 -12.21
CA LEU A 75 -6.35 16.03 -12.93
C LEU A 75 -6.48 14.66 -12.24
N ASN A 76 -5.36 14.09 -11.80
CA ASN A 76 -5.37 12.82 -11.07
C ASN A 76 -6.08 12.94 -9.72
N LEU A 77 -5.81 14.00 -8.94
CA LEU A 77 -6.50 14.21 -7.67
C LEU A 77 -8.00 14.40 -7.85
N GLY A 78 -8.42 15.14 -8.89
CA GLY A 78 -9.83 15.29 -9.25
C GLY A 78 -10.46 13.94 -9.62
N TRP A 79 -9.79 13.12 -10.43
CA TRP A 79 -10.26 11.77 -10.75
C TRP A 79 -10.37 10.86 -9.52
N LEU A 80 -9.34 10.84 -8.67
CA LEU A 80 -9.34 10.02 -7.45
C LEU A 80 -10.42 10.47 -6.46
N TYR A 81 -10.67 11.78 -6.37
CA TYR A 81 -11.80 12.33 -5.61
C TYR A 81 -13.13 11.79 -6.12
N LEU A 82 -13.39 11.81 -7.44
CA LEU A 82 -14.63 11.29 -8.02
C LEU A 82 -14.80 9.79 -7.76
N VAL A 83 -13.73 9.01 -7.87
CA VAL A 83 -13.75 7.57 -7.55
C VAL A 83 -14.08 7.35 -6.08
N GLN A 84 -13.48 8.13 -5.17
CA GLN A 84 -13.75 8.03 -3.74
C GLN A 84 -15.19 8.41 -3.42
N ASP A 85 -15.67 9.52 -3.99
CA ASP A 85 -17.03 10.02 -3.82
C ASP A 85 -18.09 9.02 -4.32
N LEU A 86 -17.86 8.41 -5.48
CA LEU A 86 -18.71 7.34 -5.99
C LEU A 86 -18.74 6.13 -5.04
N GLY A 87 -17.56 5.64 -4.64
CA GLY A 87 -17.46 4.48 -3.74
C GLY A 87 -18.15 4.72 -2.39
N ARG A 88 -18.02 5.93 -1.83
CA ARG A 88 -18.71 6.32 -0.59
C ARG A 88 -20.20 6.47 -0.77
N SER A 89 -20.65 7.02 -1.90
CA SER A 89 -22.08 7.14 -2.21
C SER A 89 -22.76 5.78 -2.33
N LEU A 90 -22.09 4.84 -3.03
CA LEU A 90 -22.57 3.45 -3.14
C LEU A 90 -22.58 2.75 -1.78
N LEU A 91 -21.52 2.93 -0.98
CA LEU A 91 -21.44 2.38 0.38
C LEU A 91 -22.54 2.96 1.28
N SER A 92 -22.82 4.25 1.21
CA SER A 92 -23.90 4.85 2.00
C SER A 92 -25.26 4.31 1.56
N ALA A 93 -25.53 4.18 0.26
CA ALA A 93 -26.79 3.63 -0.22
C ALA A 93 -27.00 2.17 0.24
N ASP A 94 -25.93 1.37 0.22
CA ASP A 94 -25.92 -0.03 0.69
C ASP A 94 -26.12 -0.12 2.21
N LEU A 95 -25.40 0.68 3.00
CA LEU A 95 -25.51 0.69 4.46
C LEU A 95 -26.85 1.26 4.96
N PHE A 96 -27.40 2.29 4.30
CA PHE A 96 -28.75 2.80 4.60
C PHE A 96 -29.84 1.80 4.23
N ALA A 97 -29.64 0.98 3.19
CA ALA A 97 -30.55 -0.12 2.86
C ALA A 97 -30.48 -1.29 3.87
N HIS A 98 -29.42 -1.34 4.69
CA HIS A 98 -29.12 -2.40 5.64
C HIS A 98 -28.75 -1.82 7.02
N GLU A 99 -29.59 -0.94 7.57
CA GLU A 99 -29.37 -0.36 8.90
C GLU A 99 -29.06 -1.46 9.95
N GLY A 100 -27.95 -1.30 10.68
CA GLY A 100 -27.52 -2.21 11.74
C GLY A 100 -26.71 -3.44 11.31
N VAL A 101 -26.40 -3.61 10.02
CA VAL A 101 -25.63 -4.74 9.49
C VAL A 101 -24.14 -4.37 9.41
N GLY A 102 -23.29 -5.00 10.22
CA GLY A 102 -21.85 -4.77 10.16
C GLY A 102 -21.26 -5.24 8.83
N ALA A 103 -20.06 -4.77 8.46
CA ALA A 103 -19.40 -5.21 7.23
C ALA A 103 -19.25 -6.76 7.15
N SER A 104 -19.12 -7.42 8.29
CA SER A 104 -19.11 -8.89 8.46
C SER A 104 -20.42 -9.57 8.07
N ASP A 105 -21.54 -8.87 8.21
CA ASP A 105 -22.88 -9.43 8.15
C ASP A 105 -23.48 -9.35 6.73
N THR A 106 -22.88 -8.50 5.89
CA THR A 106 -23.18 -8.41 4.44
C THR A 106 -22.91 -9.75 3.75
N LYS A 107 -23.71 -10.11 2.74
CA LYS A 107 -23.60 -11.36 1.96
C LYS A 107 -23.69 -11.08 0.46
N GLY A 108 -23.25 -12.05 -0.36
CA GLY A 108 -23.41 -11.99 -1.82
C GLY A 108 -22.83 -10.70 -2.44
N GLY A 109 -23.58 -10.07 -3.34
CA GLY A 109 -23.14 -8.85 -4.04
C GLY A 109 -22.87 -7.65 -3.12
N ALA A 110 -23.69 -7.47 -2.07
CA ALA A 110 -23.50 -6.39 -1.10
C ALA A 110 -22.13 -6.49 -0.43
N ARG A 111 -21.71 -7.69 -0.02
CA ARG A 111 -20.37 -7.92 0.55
C ARG A 111 -19.24 -7.47 -0.36
N PHE A 112 -19.32 -7.77 -1.65
CA PHE A 112 -18.32 -7.28 -2.60
C PHE A 112 -18.34 -5.76 -2.64
N LEU A 113 -19.51 -5.13 -2.79
CA LEU A 113 -19.63 -3.68 -2.83
C LEU A 113 -19.04 -3.02 -1.58
N THR A 114 -19.45 -3.46 -0.38
CA THR A 114 -18.95 -2.92 0.89
C THR A 114 -17.44 -3.05 1.01
N VAL A 115 -16.90 -4.27 0.80
CA VAL A 115 -15.45 -4.55 0.93
C VAL A 115 -14.63 -3.74 -0.05
N TYR A 116 -15.06 -3.64 -1.32
CA TYR A 116 -14.30 -2.91 -2.34
C TYR A 116 -14.40 -1.40 -2.17
N SER A 117 -15.56 -0.87 -1.80
CA SER A 117 -15.70 0.56 -1.49
C SER A 117 -14.83 0.96 -0.31
N LEU A 118 -14.79 0.14 0.76
CA LEU A 118 -13.93 0.38 1.91
C LEU A 118 -12.44 0.22 1.58
N GLY A 119 -12.07 -0.84 0.85
CA GLY A 119 -10.67 -1.10 0.47
C GLY A 119 -10.10 -0.06 -0.49
N ILE A 120 -10.87 0.36 -1.50
CA ILE A 120 -10.51 1.46 -2.39
C ILE A 120 -10.43 2.75 -1.59
N GLY A 121 -11.42 3.03 -0.72
CA GLY A 121 -11.40 4.20 0.15
C GLY A 121 -10.15 4.27 1.03
N ALA A 122 -9.69 3.14 1.59
CA ALA A 122 -8.46 3.05 2.36
C ALA A 122 -7.21 3.38 1.53
N LEU A 123 -7.13 2.88 0.29
CA LEU A 123 -6.01 3.21 -0.61
C LEU A 123 -5.99 4.68 -1.02
N LEU A 124 -7.17 5.25 -1.31
CA LEU A 124 -7.28 6.66 -1.69
C LEU A 124 -6.94 7.61 -0.52
N ASN A 125 -7.32 7.23 0.71
CA ASN A 125 -6.92 7.95 1.93
C ASN A 125 -5.39 7.97 2.15
N ILE A 126 -4.63 7.08 1.51
CA ILE A 126 -3.16 7.07 1.58
C ILE A 126 -2.57 7.80 0.36
N ASP A 127 -3.06 7.50 -0.84
CA ASP A 127 -2.47 8.00 -2.10
C ASP A 127 -2.78 9.47 -2.36
N MET A 128 -3.99 9.94 -2.07
CA MET A 128 -4.38 11.34 -2.33
C MET A 128 -3.60 12.34 -1.46
N PRO A 129 -3.48 12.16 -0.12
CA PRO A 129 -2.66 13.06 0.68
C PRO A 129 -1.18 13.04 0.26
N TYR A 130 -0.64 11.86 -0.03
CA TYR A 130 0.73 11.72 -0.53
C TYR A 130 0.95 12.56 -1.81
N ARG A 131 0.06 12.42 -2.80
CA ARG A 131 0.15 13.19 -4.05
C ARG A 131 -0.05 14.68 -3.84
N ALA A 132 -0.95 15.08 -2.94
CA ALA A 132 -1.16 16.49 -2.61
C ALA A 132 0.12 17.10 -2.01
N VAL A 133 0.79 16.40 -1.10
CA VAL A 133 2.06 16.87 -0.51
C VAL A 133 3.17 16.92 -1.57
N CYS A 134 3.28 15.94 -2.47
CA CYS A 134 4.21 16.02 -3.59
C CYS A 134 3.93 17.22 -4.51
N ALA A 135 2.65 17.49 -4.81
CA ALA A 135 2.26 18.65 -5.61
C ALA A 135 2.57 19.98 -4.90
N MET A 136 2.35 20.06 -3.58
CA MET A 136 2.73 21.22 -2.77
C MET A 136 4.24 21.45 -2.78
N GLY A 137 5.04 20.41 -2.57
CA GLY A 137 6.51 20.51 -2.62
C GLY A 137 7.03 20.92 -4.00
N MET A 138 6.43 20.38 -5.06
CA MET A 138 6.74 20.77 -6.45
C MET A 138 6.35 22.21 -6.77
N ALA A 139 5.21 22.69 -6.26
CA ALA A 139 4.73 24.05 -6.48
C ALA A 139 5.53 25.07 -5.68
N SER A 140 5.92 24.73 -4.44
CA SER A 140 6.69 25.62 -3.57
C SER A 140 8.18 25.62 -3.88
N GLY A 141 8.70 24.55 -4.47
CA GLY A 141 10.13 24.35 -4.71
C GLY A 141 10.92 23.97 -3.45
N CYS A 142 10.25 23.69 -2.33
CA CYS A 142 10.93 23.48 -1.04
C CYS A 142 11.42 22.04 -0.82
N PHE A 143 10.73 21.04 -1.37
CA PHE A 143 11.06 19.63 -1.19
C PHE A 143 10.45 18.79 -2.31
N TRP A 144 11.03 17.62 -2.59
CA TRP A 144 10.55 16.68 -3.61
C TRP A 144 10.32 17.35 -4.98
N THR A 145 11.29 18.17 -5.39
CA THR A 145 11.23 19.03 -6.58
C THR A 145 11.54 18.30 -7.89
N ARG A 146 11.81 16.98 -7.83
CA ARG A 146 12.09 16.14 -8.99
C ARG A 146 10.83 15.33 -9.37
N PRO A 147 10.15 15.62 -10.49
CA PRO A 147 8.90 14.96 -10.87
C PRO A 147 8.96 13.43 -10.87
N HIS A 148 10.07 12.84 -11.34
CA HIS A 148 10.25 11.39 -11.44
C HIS A 148 10.52 10.71 -10.09
N HIS A 149 10.87 11.48 -9.05
CA HIS A 149 10.94 10.99 -7.66
C HIS A 149 9.56 10.93 -7.00
N ASN A 150 8.58 11.68 -7.50
CA ASN A 150 7.23 11.74 -6.94
C ASN A 150 6.34 10.62 -7.45
N ARG A 151 6.80 9.37 -7.27
CA ARG A 151 6.08 8.17 -7.69
C ARG A 151 4.84 7.95 -6.83
N PRO A 152 3.69 7.58 -7.42
CA PRO A 152 2.47 7.20 -6.69
C PRO A 152 2.72 6.28 -5.51
N ALA A 153 1.95 6.37 -4.43
CA ALA A 153 2.07 5.45 -3.29
C ALA A 153 1.48 4.07 -3.62
N VAL A 154 0.47 4.06 -4.49
CA VAL A 154 -0.29 2.89 -4.94
C VAL A 154 0.09 2.52 -6.37
N GLY A 155 0.19 1.22 -6.65
CA GLY A 155 0.55 0.71 -7.97
C GLY A 155 -0.64 0.50 -8.91
N ARG A 156 -0.38 -0.16 -10.04
CA ARG A 156 -1.40 -0.41 -11.06
C ARG A 156 -2.32 -1.55 -10.64
N TRP A 157 -3.62 -1.26 -10.51
CA TRP A 157 -4.66 -2.25 -10.21
C TRP A 157 -4.67 -3.46 -11.13
N ARG A 158 -4.30 -3.27 -12.40
CA ARG A 158 -4.23 -4.34 -13.40
C ARG A 158 -3.25 -5.45 -13.00
N ASP A 159 -2.28 -5.19 -12.13
CA ASP A 159 -1.29 -6.16 -11.65
C ASP A 159 -1.77 -7.04 -10.48
N ALA A 160 -2.95 -6.76 -9.91
CA ALA A 160 -3.53 -7.48 -8.77
C ALA A 160 -4.16 -8.83 -9.16
N TRP A 161 -3.43 -9.67 -9.90
CA TRP A 161 -3.86 -11.03 -10.25
C TRP A 161 -3.26 -12.12 -9.36
N THR A 162 -2.52 -11.75 -8.33
CA THR A 162 -2.11 -12.65 -7.24
C THR A 162 -2.06 -11.85 -5.94
N LEU A 163 -2.28 -12.47 -4.77
CA LEU A 163 -2.17 -11.82 -3.47
C LEU A 163 -0.77 -11.27 -3.24
N ARG A 164 0.25 -12.02 -3.64
CA ARG A 164 1.65 -11.57 -3.56
C ARG A 164 1.90 -10.30 -4.39
N ARG A 165 1.29 -10.19 -5.58
CA ARG A 165 1.38 -8.99 -6.43
C ARG A 165 0.55 -7.85 -5.89
N PHE A 166 -0.64 -8.12 -5.36
CA PHE A 166 -1.46 -7.10 -4.72
C PHE A 166 -0.67 -6.42 -3.60
N TRP A 167 -0.22 -7.17 -2.59
CA TRP A 167 0.51 -6.62 -1.44
C TRP A 167 1.89 -6.07 -1.81
N GLY A 168 2.58 -6.71 -2.77
CA GLY A 168 3.93 -6.34 -3.16
C GLY A 168 4.04 -5.40 -4.37
N ARG A 169 2.96 -4.92 -4.95
CA ARG A 169 3.02 -4.01 -6.12
C ARG A 169 1.88 -3.02 -6.18
N VAL A 170 0.68 -3.39 -5.72
CA VAL A 170 -0.52 -2.56 -5.87
C VAL A 170 -0.83 -1.81 -4.57
N TRP A 171 -0.92 -2.51 -3.44
CA TRP A 171 -1.11 -1.91 -2.12
C TRP A 171 0.00 -0.90 -1.81
N HIS A 172 -0.25 0.06 -0.92
CA HIS A 172 0.76 1.07 -0.61
C HIS A 172 2.07 0.43 -0.14
N GLN A 173 3.19 0.93 -0.65
CA GLN A 173 4.50 0.31 -0.41
C GLN A 173 5.29 0.96 0.75
N THR A 174 4.66 1.85 1.52
CA THR A 174 5.28 2.65 2.59
C THR A 174 5.95 1.79 3.66
N PHE A 175 5.29 0.74 4.15
CA PHE A 175 5.85 -0.10 5.22
C PHE A 175 6.61 -1.32 4.71
N ARG A 176 6.77 -1.48 3.39
CA ARG A 176 7.39 -2.67 2.84
C ARG A 176 8.81 -2.86 3.35
N LYS A 177 9.64 -1.82 3.25
CA LYS A 177 11.05 -1.93 3.61
C LYS A 177 11.23 -2.18 5.12
N PRO A 178 10.60 -1.41 6.04
CA PRO A 178 10.69 -1.70 7.47
C PRO A 178 10.30 -3.13 7.84
N TRP A 179 9.13 -3.60 7.38
CA TRP A 179 8.63 -4.94 7.68
C TRP A 179 9.48 -6.04 7.05
N GLN A 180 9.93 -5.84 5.82
CA GLN A 180 10.82 -6.78 5.15
C GLN A 180 12.17 -6.88 5.87
N SER A 181 12.76 -5.77 6.32
CA SER A 181 14.04 -5.78 7.04
C SER A 181 13.95 -6.58 8.35
N ILE A 182 12.86 -6.41 9.11
CA ILE A 182 12.64 -7.18 10.34
C ILE A 182 12.45 -8.66 10.01
N GLY A 183 11.62 -8.99 9.02
CA GLY A 183 11.43 -10.37 8.58
C GLY A 183 12.72 -11.04 8.08
N GLN A 184 13.59 -10.27 7.41
CA GLN A 184 14.90 -10.73 6.95
C GLN A 184 15.82 -11.03 8.14
N TRP A 185 15.86 -10.13 9.13
CA TRP A 185 16.62 -10.34 10.35
C TRP A 185 16.17 -11.59 11.11
N ILE A 186 14.85 -11.78 11.31
CA ILE A 186 14.32 -13.00 11.94
C ILE A 186 14.70 -14.25 11.13
N ALA A 187 14.51 -14.22 9.81
CA ALA A 187 14.83 -15.36 8.96
C ALA A 187 16.31 -15.75 9.01
N TRP A 188 17.21 -14.77 8.90
CA TRP A 188 18.64 -15.03 8.68
C TRP A 188 19.45 -15.10 9.97
N GLU A 189 19.14 -14.24 10.94
CA GLU A 189 19.91 -14.14 12.18
C GLU A 189 19.34 -14.99 13.29
N VAL A 190 18.01 -15.05 13.42
CA VAL A 190 17.35 -15.83 14.48
C VAL A 190 17.19 -17.29 14.05
N MET A 191 16.56 -17.51 12.89
CA MET A 191 16.24 -18.86 12.40
C MET A 191 17.36 -19.51 11.59
N ARG A 192 18.43 -18.76 11.26
CA ARG A 192 19.56 -19.23 10.44
C ARG A 192 19.11 -19.84 9.09
N ALA A 193 17.98 -19.39 8.55
CA ALA A 193 17.48 -19.87 7.27
C ALA A 193 18.35 -19.39 6.11
N LEU A 194 18.63 -20.27 5.14
CA LEU A 194 19.38 -19.92 3.95
C LEU A 194 18.67 -18.82 3.16
N LYS A 195 19.41 -17.79 2.73
CA LYS A 195 18.89 -16.72 1.87
C LYS A 195 18.29 -17.32 0.59
N GLY A 196 17.07 -16.90 0.25
CA GLY A 196 16.34 -17.41 -0.94
C GLY A 196 15.59 -18.72 -0.72
N SER A 197 15.77 -19.41 0.41
CA SER A 197 15.00 -20.61 0.74
C SER A 197 13.50 -20.32 0.95
N LEU A 198 12.67 -21.36 0.85
CA LEU A 198 11.24 -21.27 1.15
C LEU A 198 10.99 -20.85 2.60
N VAL A 199 11.78 -21.36 3.55
CA VAL A 199 11.70 -20.97 4.97
C VAL A 199 11.95 -19.47 5.11
N SER A 200 13.05 -18.97 4.55
CA SER A 200 13.36 -17.53 4.59
C SER A 200 12.24 -16.69 3.97
N ARG A 201 11.64 -17.15 2.86
CA ARG A 201 10.54 -16.45 2.19
C ARG A 201 9.30 -16.36 3.07
N TYR A 202 8.85 -17.49 3.63
CA TYR A 202 7.61 -17.51 4.39
C TYR A 202 7.77 -16.83 5.75
N VAL A 203 8.90 -16.96 6.43
CA VAL A 203 9.19 -16.18 7.65
C VAL A 203 9.05 -14.68 7.41
N GLN A 204 9.61 -14.18 6.31
CA GLN A 204 9.46 -12.77 5.93
C GLN A 204 8.01 -12.37 5.67
N VAL A 205 7.23 -13.21 4.96
CA VAL A 205 5.82 -12.97 4.65
C VAL A 205 4.98 -12.93 5.94
N TYR A 206 5.07 -13.97 6.78
CA TYR A 206 4.33 -14.04 8.04
C TYR A 206 4.71 -12.90 8.99
N THR A 207 6.01 -12.58 9.11
CA THR A 207 6.46 -11.44 9.92
C THR A 207 5.85 -10.13 9.42
N SER A 208 5.82 -9.89 8.11
CA SER A 208 5.28 -8.65 7.55
C SER A 208 3.79 -8.47 7.86
N PHE A 209 3.01 -9.55 7.81
CA PHE A 209 1.59 -9.51 8.14
C PHE A 209 1.33 -9.46 9.65
N LEU A 210 2.16 -10.10 10.46
CA LEU A 210 2.09 -9.97 11.93
C LEU A 210 2.33 -8.52 12.37
N LEU A 211 3.36 -7.87 11.81
CA LEU A 211 3.67 -6.46 12.11
C LEU A 211 2.57 -5.52 11.60
N SER A 212 1.98 -5.82 10.44
CA SER A 212 0.80 -5.09 9.94
C SER A 212 -0.39 -5.23 10.91
N ALA A 213 -0.66 -6.44 11.41
CA ALA A 213 -1.72 -6.68 12.39
C ALA A 213 -1.49 -5.87 13.68
N LEU A 214 -0.27 -5.95 14.24
CA LEU A 214 0.13 -5.20 15.44
C LEU A 214 -0.11 -3.69 15.27
N MET A 215 0.34 -3.12 14.16
CA MET A 215 0.17 -1.70 13.86
C MET A 215 -1.32 -1.31 13.81
N HIS A 216 -2.15 -2.11 13.14
CA HIS A 216 -3.58 -1.82 13.03
C HIS A 216 -4.34 -2.01 14.34
N VAL A 217 -3.97 -3.00 15.16
CA VAL A 217 -4.54 -3.18 16.50
C VAL A 217 -4.15 -2.03 17.41
N ALA A 218 -2.89 -1.58 17.36
CA ALA A 218 -2.45 -0.40 18.11
C ALA A 218 -3.25 0.84 17.70
N ALA A 219 -3.44 1.08 16.40
CA ALA A 219 -4.27 2.19 15.91
C ALA A 219 -5.73 2.09 16.39
N ALA A 220 -6.33 0.89 16.35
CA ALA A 220 -7.69 0.68 16.83
C ALA A 220 -7.82 0.94 18.35
N ARG A 221 -6.83 0.51 19.15
CA ARG A 221 -6.80 0.75 20.60
C ARG A 221 -6.52 2.21 20.95
N MET A 222 -5.80 2.95 20.11
CA MET A 222 -5.64 4.39 20.27
C MET A 222 -6.94 5.14 19.95
N ALA A 223 -7.75 4.64 19.00
CA ALA A 223 -9.05 5.21 18.67
C ALA A 223 -10.11 4.90 19.75
N ASP A 224 -10.12 3.68 20.27
CA ASP A 224 -10.96 3.26 21.40
C ASP A 224 -10.16 2.41 22.40
N PRO A 225 -9.67 3.02 23.50
CA PRO A 225 -8.91 2.31 24.53
C PRO A 225 -9.71 1.23 25.28
N HIS A 226 -11.04 1.35 25.33
CA HIS A 226 -11.91 0.46 26.08
C HIS A 226 -12.30 -0.80 25.30
N ARG A 227 -12.07 -0.81 23.99
CA ARG A 227 -12.28 -1.96 23.12
C ARG A 227 -11.47 -3.17 23.60
N ARG A 228 -12.15 -4.25 23.98
CA ARG A 228 -11.48 -5.45 24.52
C ARG A 228 -10.89 -6.37 23.45
N SER A 229 -11.44 -6.39 22.24
CA SER A 229 -11.04 -7.32 21.18
C SER A 229 -10.81 -6.62 19.84
N CYS A 230 -9.74 -7.03 19.15
CA CYS A 230 -9.46 -6.70 17.75
C CYS A 230 -9.16 -8.00 16.97
N ALA A 231 -9.90 -9.07 17.30
CA ALA A 231 -9.65 -10.40 16.77
C ALA A 231 -9.79 -10.44 15.23
N GLY A 232 -10.75 -9.69 14.67
CA GLY A 232 -10.96 -9.64 13.23
C GLY A 232 -9.77 -9.06 12.47
N THR A 233 -9.11 -8.06 13.05
CA THR A 233 -7.87 -7.46 12.55
C THR A 233 -6.74 -8.48 12.52
N TRP A 234 -6.53 -9.22 13.62
CA TRP A 234 -5.54 -10.29 13.68
C TRP A 234 -5.80 -11.37 12.64
N ILE A 235 -7.05 -11.87 12.58
CA ILE A 235 -7.46 -12.92 11.65
C ILE A 235 -7.21 -12.46 10.21
N PHE A 236 -7.66 -11.26 9.84
CA PHE A 236 -7.52 -10.75 8.48
C PHE A 236 -6.05 -10.72 8.03
N PHE A 237 -5.17 -10.07 8.80
CA PHE A 237 -3.78 -9.89 8.40
C PHE A 237 -3.01 -11.22 8.37
N LEU A 238 -3.18 -12.08 9.38
CA LEU A 238 -2.53 -13.39 9.41
C LEU A 238 -3.04 -14.31 8.29
N MET A 239 -4.31 -14.21 7.91
CA MET A 239 -4.84 -14.96 6.77
C MET A 239 -4.15 -14.58 5.45
N GLN A 240 -3.70 -13.34 5.26
CA GLN A 240 -3.04 -12.95 4.01
C GLN A 240 -1.77 -13.77 3.72
N ALA A 241 -1.00 -14.10 4.75
CA ALA A 241 0.15 -15.00 4.62
C ALA A 241 -0.29 -16.41 4.17
N ASN A 242 -1.35 -16.94 4.77
CA ASN A 242 -1.93 -18.24 4.41
C ASN A 242 -2.46 -18.25 2.97
N GLY A 243 -3.13 -17.18 2.54
CA GLY A 243 -3.60 -17.02 1.17
C GLY A 243 -2.47 -17.01 0.15
N ILE A 244 -1.34 -16.36 0.46
CA ILE A 244 -0.14 -16.39 -0.38
C ILE A 244 0.47 -17.79 -0.44
N VAL A 245 0.49 -18.55 0.66
CA VAL A 245 0.98 -19.94 0.65
C VAL A 245 0.08 -20.83 -0.21
N ALA A 246 -1.25 -20.73 -0.04
CA ALA A 246 -2.20 -21.48 -0.85
C ALA A 246 -2.07 -21.14 -2.35
N GLU A 247 -1.94 -19.86 -2.67
CA GLU A 247 -1.68 -19.36 -4.02
C GLU A 247 -0.38 -19.92 -4.61
N ASP A 248 0.72 -19.94 -3.85
CA ASP A 248 2.01 -20.48 -4.28
C ASP A 248 1.90 -22.01 -4.56
N VAL A 249 1.14 -22.76 -3.77
CA VAL A 249 0.88 -24.20 -3.98
C VAL A 249 0.08 -24.44 -5.26
N VAL A 250 -0.98 -23.69 -5.49
CA VAL A 250 -1.79 -23.78 -6.73
C VAL A 250 -0.95 -23.42 -7.95
N GLN A 251 -0.12 -22.38 -7.87
CA GLN A 251 0.80 -22.02 -8.95
C GLN A 251 1.84 -23.10 -9.23
N TRP A 252 2.38 -23.74 -8.18
CA TRP A 252 3.31 -24.86 -8.33
C TRP A 252 2.63 -26.05 -9.02
N ALA A 253 1.40 -26.40 -8.62
CA ALA A 253 0.64 -27.49 -9.25
C ALA A 253 0.28 -27.17 -10.71
N GLY A 254 -0.17 -25.95 -10.99
CA GLY A 254 -0.48 -25.51 -12.36
C GLY A 254 0.73 -25.54 -13.30
N LYS A 255 1.93 -25.19 -12.79
CA LYS A 255 3.17 -25.32 -13.57
C LYS A 255 3.45 -26.77 -13.95
N LYS A 256 3.16 -27.73 -13.07
CA LYS A 256 3.34 -29.17 -13.34
C LYS A 256 2.39 -29.70 -14.41
N THR A 257 1.22 -29.08 -14.58
CA THR A 257 0.24 -29.44 -15.62
C THR A 257 0.41 -28.66 -16.93
N GLY A 258 1.50 -27.89 -17.08
CA GLY A 258 1.80 -27.13 -18.30
C GLY A 258 1.07 -25.79 -18.41
N MET A 259 0.39 -25.32 -17.35
CA MET A 259 -0.22 -23.99 -17.36
C MET A 259 0.89 -22.92 -17.45
N ARG A 260 0.83 -22.12 -18.51
CA ARG A 260 1.77 -21.00 -18.69
C ARG A 260 1.48 -19.90 -17.68
N GLU A 261 2.50 -19.52 -16.92
CA GLU A 261 2.43 -18.33 -16.08
C GLU A 261 2.06 -17.11 -16.93
N SER A 262 1.14 -16.30 -16.42
CA SER A 262 0.76 -15.01 -17.01
C SER A 262 0.03 -15.08 -18.37
N SER A 263 -0.53 -16.22 -18.76
CA SER A 263 -1.56 -16.27 -19.81
C SER A 263 -2.77 -15.39 -19.44
N SER A 264 -3.56 -14.96 -20.44
CA SER A 264 -4.78 -14.18 -20.18
C SER A 264 -5.73 -14.89 -19.21
N LEU A 265 -5.85 -16.22 -19.34
CA LEU A 265 -6.66 -17.05 -18.45
C LEU A 265 -6.12 -17.07 -17.01
N THR A 266 -4.82 -17.31 -16.81
CA THR A 266 -4.24 -17.33 -15.45
C THR A 266 -4.33 -15.97 -14.76
N ARG A 267 -4.19 -14.87 -15.52
CA ARG A 267 -4.41 -13.51 -14.99
C ARG A 267 -5.87 -13.26 -14.64
N PHE A 268 -6.81 -13.77 -15.43
CA PHE A 268 -8.24 -13.65 -15.15
C PHE A 268 -8.61 -14.42 -13.88
N LEU A 269 -8.27 -15.72 -13.82
CA LEU A 269 -8.51 -16.57 -12.65
C LEU A 269 -7.82 -16.01 -11.39
N GLY A 270 -6.60 -15.51 -11.54
CA GLY A 270 -5.87 -14.88 -10.44
C GLY A 270 -6.53 -13.60 -9.92
N ARG A 271 -7.13 -12.77 -10.79
CA ARG A 271 -7.94 -11.62 -10.34
C ARG A 271 -9.20 -12.08 -9.61
N ALA A 272 -9.91 -13.07 -10.14
CA ALA A 272 -11.08 -13.63 -9.48
C ALA A 272 -10.73 -14.19 -8.09
N TRP A 273 -9.60 -14.89 -7.98
CA TRP A 273 -9.05 -15.38 -6.71
C TRP A 273 -8.79 -14.24 -5.73
N VAL A 274 -8.03 -13.22 -6.11
CA VAL A 274 -7.75 -12.06 -5.26
C VAL A 274 -9.06 -11.38 -4.83
N LEU A 275 -10.03 -11.25 -5.75
CA LEU A 275 -11.29 -10.62 -5.45
C LEU A 275 -12.13 -11.41 -4.44
N CYS A 276 -12.25 -12.72 -4.64
CA CYS A 276 -12.98 -13.59 -3.71
C CYS A 276 -12.26 -13.67 -2.35
N TRP A 277 -10.93 -13.71 -2.34
CA TRP A 277 -10.13 -13.76 -1.13
C TRP A 277 -10.37 -12.55 -0.23
N PHE A 278 -10.37 -11.34 -0.80
CA PHE A 278 -10.64 -10.13 -0.03
C PHE A 278 -12.10 -10.02 0.37
N ALA A 279 -13.04 -10.37 -0.51
CA ALA A 279 -14.47 -10.40 -0.16
C ALA A 279 -14.72 -11.34 1.02
N TRP A 280 -13.98 -12.44 1.14
CA TRP A 280 -14.09 -13.36 2.27
C TRP A 280 -13.39 -12.87 3.53
N THR A 281 -12.16 -12.38 3.43
CA THR A 281 -11.30 -12.11 4.60
C THR A 281 -11.39 -10.68 5.14
N ALA A 282 -11.58 -9.68 4.28
CA ALA A 282 -11.60 -8.27 4.68
C ALA A 282 -12.79 -7.86 5.59
N PRO A 283 -13.98 -8.49 5.55
CA PRO A 283 -15.07 -8.15 6.46
C PRO A 283 -14.70 -8.21 7.95
N TRP A 284 -13.82 -9.13 8.35
CA TRP A 284 -13.35 -9.21 9.75
C TRP A 284 -12.57 -7.96 10.17
N PHE A 285 -11.70 -7.47 9.30
CA PHE A 285 -10.94 -6.24 9.57
C PHE A 285 -11.85 -5.01 9.54
N PHE A 286 -12.71 -4.91 8.52
CA PHE A 286 -13.61 -3.76 8.41
C PHE A 286 -14.65 -3.72 9.52
N GLY A 287 -15.11 -4.86 10.05
CA GLY A 287 -15.93 -4.93 11.25
C GLY A 287 -15.24 -4.29 12.46
N ASP A 288 -14.00 -4.72 12.76
CA ASP A 288 -13.23 -4.15 13.87
C ASP A 288 -12.98 -2.63 13.71
N ILE A 289 -12.69 -2.17 12.50
CA ILE A 289 -12.45 -0.74 12.22
C ILE A 289 -13.74 0.07 12.26
N ALA A 290 -14.87 -0.52 11.86
CA ALA A 290 -16.19 0.11 11.99
C ALA A 290 -16.56 0.29 13.46
N ASP A 291 -16.36 -0.75 14.27
CA ASP A 291 -16.70 -0.78 15.70
C ASP A 291 -16.00 0.32 16.50
N VAL A 292 -14.76 0.68 16.12
CA VAL A 292 -14.00 1.77 16.78
C VAL A 292 -14.21 3.14 16.13
N GLY A 293 -15.20 3.29 15.25
CA GLY A 293 -15.58 4.56 14.64
C GLY A 293 -14.58 5.12 13.62
N LEU A 294 -13.68 4.28 13.10
CA LEU A 294 -12.66 4.70 12.13
C LEU A 294 -13.15 4.66 10.67
N ILE A 295 -14.35 4.10 10.41
CA ILE A 295 -15.01 4.20 9.11
C ILE A 295 -15.86 5.47 9.08
N ARG A 296 -15.40 6.46 8.30
CA ARG A 296 -16.21 7.63 7.96
C ARG A 296 -16.85 7.43 6.60
N LEU A 297 -18.16 7.63 6.51
CA LEU A 297 -18.88 7.67 5.24
C LEU A 297 -18.59 8.96 4.47
N GLU A 298 -18.18 9.99 5.19
CA GLU A 298 -17.99 11.35 4.67
C GLU A 298 -16.52 11.76 4.84
N THR A 299 -15.86 12.04 3.72
CA THR A 299 -14.45 12.45 3.69
C THR A 299 -14.29 13.90 3.21
N PHE A 300 -15.21 14.39 2.38
CA PHE A 300 -15.16 15.71 1.76
C PHE A 300 -16.38 16.55 2.18
N PRO A 301 -16.37 17.87 2.01
CA PRO A 301 -17.54 18.70 2.32
C PRO A 301 -18.62 18.69 1.22
N LEU A 302 -18.28 18.18 0.02
CA LEU A 302 -19.15 18.18 -1.15
C LEU A 302 -19.14 16.78 -1.79
N SER A 303 -20.29 16.35 -2.31
CA SER A 303 -20.43 15.11 -3.07
C SER A 303 -20.99 15.42 -4.46
N VAL A 304 -20.21 15.13 -5.51
CA VAL A 304 -20.65 15.29 -6.90
C VAL A 304 -21.63 14.18 -7.26
N THR A 305 -21.35 12.96 -6.81
CA THR A 305 -22.15 11.76 -7.05
C THR A 305 -23.54 11.91 -6.42
N ARG A 306 -23.65 12.26 -5.13
CA ARG A 306 -24.94 12.49 -4.48
C ARG A 306 -25.67 13.73 -5.02
N GLY A 307 -24.91 14.77 -5.40
CA GLY A 307 -25.45 15.95 -6.08
C GLY A 307 -26.13 15.61 -7.41
N LEU A 308 -25.49 14.79 -8.24
CA LEU A 308 -26.04 14.33 -9.52
C LEU A 308 -27.15 13.29 -9.35
N TRP A 309 -27.02 12.39 -8.37
CA TRP A 309 -27.99 11.31 -8.13
C TRP A 309 -29.27 11.83 -7.47
N ASN A 310 -29.15 12.55 -6.36
CA ASN A 310 -30.28 12.93 -5.48
C ASN A 310 -30.39 14.44 -5.23
N ARG A 311 -29.65 15.29 -5.96
CA ARG A 311 -29.56 16.75 -5.72
C ARG A 311 -29.04 17.12 -4.32
N GLN A 312 -28.34 16.20 -3.66
CA GLN A 312 -27.70 16.39 -2.36
C GLN A 312 -26.22 16.75 -2.56
N TRP A 313 -25.95 18.04 -2.77
CA TRP A 313 -24.59 18.53 -3.05
C TRP A 313 -23.71 18.60 -1.79
N LYS A 314 -24.33 18.84 -0.64
CA LYS A 314 -23.65 18.84 0.66
C LYS A 314 -23.86 17.49 1.33
N MET A 315 -22.83 17.06 2.03
CA MET A 315 -22.88 15.93 2.94
C MET A 315 -23.61 16.33 4.22
#